data_AF-A0A9E5PH11-F1
#
_entry.id   AF-A0A9E5PH11-F1
#
_cell.length_a   1.000
_cell.length_b   1.000
_cell.length_c   1.000
_cell.angle_alpha   90.00
_cell.angle_beta   90.00
_cell.angle_gamma   90.00
#
_symmetry.space_group_name_H-M   'P 1'
#
loop_
_entity.id
_entity.type
_entity.pdbx_description
1 polymer ?
#
loop_
_entity_poly.entity_id
_entity_poly.type
_entity_poly.pdbx_seq_one_letter_code
_entity_poly.pdbx_strand_id
1 'polypeptide(L)' 'MLTDSNTIEVVKTARTIAVVGCSPKPYRDSNSVARYLMENGYSVVPVNPKHDMIL' A
#
# COMPACT_ATOMS: atom_id res chain seq x y z
N MET A 1 14.05 -12.82 13.44
CA MET A 1 14.23 -12.50 12.02
C MET A 1 13.02 -13.03 11.27
N LEU A 2 12.38 -12.22 10.44
CA LEU A 2 11.37 -12.72 9.51
C LEU A 2 12.09 -13.56 8.44
N THR A 3 11.52 -14.70 8.08
CA THR A 3 11.96 -15.50 6.94
C THR A 3 11.16 -15.09 5.70
N ASP A 4 11.63 -15.47 4.52
CA ASP A 4 10.89 -15.24 3.27
C ASP A 4 9.50 -15.87 3.34
N SER A 5 9.39 -17.11 3.85
CA SER A 5 8.13 -17.82 4.02
C SER A 5 7.13 -17.05 4.87
N ASN A 6 7.56 -16.57 6.06
CA ASN A 6 6.68 -15.84 6.97
C ASN A 6 6.29 -14.47 6.39
N THR A 7 7.19 -13.80 5.64
CA THR A 7 6.90 -12.51 5.00
C THR A 7 5.89 -12.66 3.87
N ILE A 8 6.06 -13.68 3.03
CA ILE A 8 5.15 -14.01 1.93
C ILE A 8 3.74 -14.32 2.47
N GLU A 9 3.65 -15.08 3.56
CA GLU A 9 2.37 -15.43 4.18
C GLU A 9 1.61 -14.19 4.66
N VAL A 10 2.29 -13.26 5.35
CA VAL A 10 1.68 -12.02 5.84
C VAL A 10 1.12 -11.20 4.67
N VAL A 11 1.88 -11.06 3.59
CA VAL A 11 1.42 -10.29 2.43
C VAL A 11 0.25 -10.99 1.74
N LYS A 12 0.32 -12.30 1.51
CA LYS A 12 -0.75 -13.08 0.84
C LYS A 12 -2.06 -13.12 1.62
N THR A 13 -1.98 -13.09 2.95
CA THR A 13 -3.18 -13.16 3.82
C THR A 13 -3.75 -11.78 4.16
N ALA A 14 -3.01 -10.70 3.88
CA ALA A 14 -3.48 -9.34 4.08
C ALA A 14 -4.68 -9.04 3.16
N ARG A 15 -5.81 -8.69 3.75
CA ARG A 15 -7.02 -8.29 3.01
C ARG A 15 -7.03 -6.79 2.69
N THR A 16 -6.55 -6.00 3.64
CA THR A 16 -6.54 -4.53 3.57
C THR A 16 -5.18 -4.00 4.00
N ILE A 17 -4.60 -3.09 3.21
CA ILE A 17 -3.28 -2.52 3.44
C ILE A 17 -3.41 -0.99 3.54
N ALA A 18 -2.97 -0.43 4.66
CA ALA A 18 -2.87 1.03 4.80
C ALA A 18 -1.49 1.52 4.32
N VAL A 19 -1.46 2.45 3.36
CA VAL A 19 -0.22 3.09 2.90
C VAL A 19 -0.09 4.45 3.56
N VAL A 20 0.66 4.50 4.66
CA VAL A 20 0.90 5.73 5.43
C VAL A 20 1.90 6.62 4.69
N GLY A 21 1.59 7.90 4.56
CA GLY A 21 2.38 8.84 3.77
C GLY A 21 2.15 8.70 2.25
N CYS A 22 1.01 8.13 1.83
CA CYS A 22 0.65 8.05 0.43
C CYS A 22 0.53 9.46 -0.16
N SER A 23 1.29 9.72 -1.23
CA SER A 23 1.24 11.00 -1.94
C SER A 23 0.29 10.88 -3.14
N PRO A 24 -0.49 11.92 -3.47
CA PRO A 24 -1.27 11.93 -4.72
C PRO A 24 -0.40 12.10 -5.96
N LYS A 25 0.90 12.42 -5.80
CA LYS A 25 1.79 12.71 -6.92
C LYS A 25 2.28 11.41 -7.58
N PRO A 26 2.04 11.18 -8.88
CA PRO A 26 2.34 9.90 -9.54
C PRO A 26 3.83 9.50 -9.51
N TYR A 27 4.73 10.47 -9.48
CA TYR A 27 6.18 10.24 -9.46
C TYR A 27 6.74 9.85 -8.07
N ARG A 28 5.91 9.80 -7.03
CA ARG A 28 6.34 9.43 -5.67
C ARG A 28 6.14 7.93 -5.47
N ASP A 29 7.12 7.27 -4.87
CA ASP A 29 7.08 5.83 -4.63
C ASP A 29 5.83 5.38 -3.87
N SER A 30 5.37 6.16 -2.89
CA SER A 30 4.16 5.81 -2.12
C SER A 30 2.86 5.86 -2.95
N ASN A 31 2.84 6.57 -4.08
CA ASN A 31 1.74 6.52 -5.05
C ASN A 31 1.83 5.24 -5.89
N SER A 32 3.02 4.96 -6.44
CA SER A 32 3.28 3.79 -7.27
C SER A 32 3.03 2.48 -6.52
N VAL A 33 3.54 2.35 -5.29
CA VAL A 33 3.33 1.16 -4.45
C VAL A 33 1.84 0.95 -4.15
N ALA A 34 1.11 2.02 -3.82
CA ALA A 34 -0.31 1.93 -3.53
C ALA A 34 -1.13 1.50 -4.76
N ARG A 35 -0.85 2.07 -5.94
CA ARG A 35 -1.46 1.67 -7.21
C ARG A 35 -1.15 0.21 -7.55
N TYR A 36 0.11 -0.21 -7.42
CA TYR A 36 0.51 -1.60 -7.64
C TYR A 36 -0.25 -2.58 -6.76
N LEU A 37 -0.41 -2.27 -5.47
CA LEU A 37 -1.20 -3.10 -4.56
C LEU A 37 -2.68 -3.19 -4.98
N MET A 38 -3.29 -2.08 -5.40
CA MET A 38 -4.66 -2.06 -5.91
C MET A 38 -4.80 -2.90 -7.19
N GLU A 39 -3.85 -2.78 -8.12
CA GLU A 39 -3.80 -3.55 -9.38
C GLU A 39 -3.66 -5.05 -9.14
N ASN A 40 -3.00 -5.44 -8.03
CA ASN A 40 -2.87 -6.84 -7.60
C ASN A 40 -4.03 -7.32 -6.71
N GLY A 41 -5.12 -6.55 -6.61
CA GLY A 41 -6.36 -6.96 -5.96
C GLY A 41 -6.42 -6.74 -4.44
N TYR A 42 -5.44 -6.05 -3.85
CA TYR A 42 -5.50 -5.67 -2.44
C TYR A 42 -6.43 -4.47 -2.24
N SER A 43 -7.18 -4.47 -1.13
CA SER A 43 -7.89 -3.26 -0.69
C SER A 43 -6.90 -2.29 -0.07
N VAL A 44 -6.66 -1.15 -0.69
CA VAL A 44 -5.68 -0.16 -0.20
C VAL A 44 -6.39 1.03 0.44
N VAL A 45 -5.92 1.43 1.62
CA VAL A 45 -6.35 2.65 2.32
C VAL A 45 -5.18 3.64 2.31
N PRO A 46 -5.20 4.67 1.44
CA PRO A 46 -4.16 5.68 1.44
C PRO A 46 -4.34 6.62 2.63
N VAL A 47 -3.29 6.83 3.43
CA VAL A 47 -3.35 7.67 4.64
C VAL A 47 -2.34 8.80 4.54
N ASN A 48 -2.84 10.03 4.45
CA ASN A 48 -2.01 11.23 4.50
C ASN A 48 -2.80 12.41 5.09
N PRO A 49 -2.50 12.87 6.32
CA PRO A 49 -3.24 13.95 6.97
C PRO A 49 -3.23 15.30 6.24
N LYS A 50 -2.36 15.46 5.24
CA LYS A 50 -2.25 16.70 4.45
C LYS A 50 -3.18 16.73 3.24
N HIS A 51 -3.93 15.66 2.96
CA HIS A 51 -4.77 15.54 1.77
C HIS A 51 -6.08 14.84 2.12
N ASP A 52 -7.21 15.39 1.63
CA ASP A 52 -8.52 14.80 1.85
C ASP A 52 -8.84 13.66 0.85
N MET A 53 -8.20 13.68 -0.32
CA MET A 53 -8.33 12.65 -1.37
C MET A 53 -6.97 12.39 -2.02
N ILE A 54 -6.63 11.12 -2.28
CA ILE A 54 -5.28 10.71 -2.71
C ILE A 54 -5.28 9.84 -3.98
N LEU A 55 -6.08 8.77 -4.04
CA LEU A 55 -6.07 7.77 -5.14
C LEU A 55 -7.46 7.44 -5.67
#